data_AF-A0A0B8NK25-F1
#
_entry.id   AF-A0A0B8NK25-F1
#
_cell.length_a   1.000
_cell.length_b   1.000
_cell.length_c   1.000
_cell.angle_alpha   90.00
_cell.angle_beta   90.00
_cell.angle_gamma   90.00
#
_symmetry.space_group_name_H-M   'P 1'
#
loop_
_entity.id
_entity.type
_entity.pdbx_description
1 polymer ?
#
loop_
_entity_poly.entity_id
_entity_poly.type
_entity_poly.pdbx_seq_one_letter_code
_entity_poly.pdbx_strand_id
1 'polypeptide(L)' 'MERLSKKRAKINVQRFKGLGEMNPLQLRETTMDPNTRRLVQLTIDDSDQTMEMMDMLLGKKRADDRRHWLQNNGDLAEV' A
#
# COMPACT_ATOMS: atom_id res chain seq x y z
N MET A 1 9.65 17.92 -19.44
CA MET A 1 8.76 18.75 -18.59
C MET A 1 8.47 20.11 -19.21
N GLU A 2 9.46 20.81 -19.77
CA GLU A 2 9.30 22.19 -20.29
C GLU A 2 8.39 22.35 -21.53
N ARG A 3 8.20 21.28 -22.33
CA ARG A 3 7.37 21.32 -23.56
C ARG A 3 5.85 21.40 -23.32
N LEU A 4 5.38 21.12 -22.10
CA LEU A 4 3.96 21.19 -21.75
C LEU A 4 3.54 22.56 -21.19
N SER A 5 4.49 23.45 -20.87
CA SER A 5 4.21 24.73 -20.23
C SER A 5 3.54 25.77 -21.13
N LYS A 6 3.57 25.57 -22.46
CA LYS A 6 3.07 26.56 -23.45
C LYS A 6 1.58 26.46 -23.77
N LYS A 7 0.84 25.48 -23.27
CA LYS A 7 -0.63 25.44 -23.35
C LYS A 7 -1.19 25.48 -21.94
N ARG A 8 -1.77 26.62 -21.54
CA ARG A 8 -2.56 26.80 -20.30
C ARG A 8 -3.88 26.00 -20.38
N ALA A 9 -3.81 24.70 -20.63
CA ALA A 9 -4.94 23.81 -20.44
C ALA A 9 -5.01 23.47 -18.94
N LYS A 10 -6.17 23.66 -18.33
CA LYS A 10 -6.39 23.30 -16.92
C LYS A 10 -6.25 21.79 -16.80
N ILE A 11 -5.20 21.32 -16.11
CA ILE A 11 -4.99 19.90 -15.85
C ILE A 11 -6.04 19.48 -14.80
N ASN A 12 -6.86 18.48 -15.13
CA ASN A 12 -7.72 17.85 -14.15
C ASN A 12 -7.00 16.63 -13.57
N VAL A 13 -6.78 16.61 -12.26
CA VAL A 13 -6.14 15.50 -11.55
C VAL A 13 -7.20 14.81 -10.70
N GLN A 14 -7.41 13.52 -10.95
CA GLN A 14 -8.28 12.68 -10.15
C GLN A 14 -7.45 11.79 -9.22
N ARG A 15 -7.81 11.77 -7.93
CA ARG A 15 -7.18 10.92 -6.93
C ARG A 15 -8.23 10.00 -6.32
N PHE A 16 -8.10 8.70 -6.58
CA PHE A 16 -8.94 7.67 -5.97
C PHE A 16 -8.51 7.45 -4.52
N LYS A 17 -9.46 7.44 -3.58
CA LYS A 17 -9.21 7.12 -2.15
C LYS A 17 -9.50 5.67 -1.80
N GLY A 18 -10.20 4.96 -2.68
CA GLY A 18 -10.45 3.53 -2.57
C GLY A 18 -10.78 2.93 -3.92
N LEU A 19 -10.76 1.59 -4.00
CA LEU A 19 -11.02 0.87 -5.25
C LEU A 19 -12.46 1.07 -5.76
N GLY A 20 -13.42 1.30 -4.88
CA GLY A 20 -14.82 1.55 -5.25
C GLY A 20 -15.09 2.88 -5.95
N GLU A 21 -14.13 3.81 -5.96
CA GLU A 21 -14.22 5.07 -6.70
C GLU A 21 -13.81 4.93 -8.18
N MET A 22 -13.22 3.78 -8.55
CA MET A 22 -12.81 3.47 -9.91
C MET A 22 -13.93 2.73 -10.64
N ASN A 23 -14.10 3.05 -11.93
CA ASN A 23 -15.02 2.27 -12.75
C ASN A 23 -14.41 0.90 -13.11
N PRO A 24 -15.23 -0.08 -13.55
CA PRO A 24 -14.75 -1.44 -13.84
C PRO A 24 -13.63 -1.52 -14.89
N LEU A 25 -13.65 -0.64 -15.91
CA LEU A 25 -12.64 -0.62 -16.95
C LEU A 25 -11.28 -0.16 -16.40
N GLN A 26 -11.27 0.90 -15.60
CA GLN A 26 -10.07 1.41 -14.93
C GLN A 26 -9.46 0.36 -14.01
N LEU A 27 -10.27 -0.34 -13.21
CA LEU A 27 -9.78 -1.43 -12.36
C LEU A 27 -9.16 -2.55 -13.20
N ARG A 28 -9.82 -2.95 -14.30
CA ARG A 28 -9.28 -3.99 -15.17
C ARG A 28 -7.91 -3.62 -15.71
N GLU A 29 -7.78 -2.42 -16.27
CA GLU A 29 -6.56 -1.95 -16.91
C GLU A 29 -5.41 -1.67 -15.92
N THR A 30 -5.72 -1.31 -14.68
CA THR A 30 -4.68 -0.90 -13.71
C THR A 30 -4.28 -2.01 -12.74
N THR A 31 -5.20 -2.86 -12.31
CA THR A 31 -4.95 -3.85 -11.24
C THR A 31 -5.15 -5.30 -11.64
N MET A 32 -5.97 -5.60 -12.66
CA MET A 32 -6.36 -6.99 -12.97
C MET A 32 -5.68 -7.58 -14.21
N ASP A 33 -5.46 -6.81 -15.27
CA ASP A 33 -4.91 -7.31 -16.53
C ASP A 33 -3.46 -7.79 -16.33
N PRO A 34 -3.14 -9.07 -16.64
CA PRO A 34 -1.80 -9.63 -16.45
C PRO A 34 -0.68 -8.86 -17.15
N ASN A 35 -0.99 -8.14 -18.23
CA ASN A 35 0.00 -7.41 -19.01
C ASN A 35 0.36 -6.05 -18.41
N THR A 36 -0.51 -5.47 -17.58
CA THR A 36 -0.35 -4.11 -17.04
C THR A 36 -0.24 -4.08 -15.52
N ARG A 37 -0.80 -5.09 -14.83
CA ARG A 37 -0.79 -5.15 -13.37
C ARG A 37 0.63 -5.31 -12.82
N ARG A 38 0.84 -4.78 -11.62
CA ARG A 38 2.06 -4.99 -10.84
C ARG A 38 1.68 -5.64 -9.52
N LEU A 39 2.18 -6.84 -9.28
CA LEU A 39 1.93 -7.61 -8.08
C LEU A 39 3.21 -7.75 -7.26
N VAL A 40 3.07 -7.79 -5.95
CA VAL A 40 4.15 -8.14 -5.02
C VAL A 40 3.83 -9.54 -4.49
N GLN A 41 4.77 -10.47 -4.64
CA GLN A 41 4.63 -11.82 -4.10
C GLN A 41 5.13 -11.82 -2.66
N LEU A 42 4.24 -12.14 -1.72
CA LEU A 42 4.60 -12.33 -0.33
C LEU A 42 5.23 -13.73 -0.15
N THR A 43 6.37 -13.78 0.53
CA THR A 43 7.07 -15.02 0.90
C THR A 43 7.37 -14.98 2.40
N ILE A 44 7.60 -16.15 2.99
CA ILE A 44 7.92 -16.29 4.42
C ILE A 44 9.28 -16.96 4.48
N ASP A 45 10.28 -16.23 4.96
CA ASP A 45 11.65 -16.73 5.09
C ASP A 45 11.86 -17.50 6.39
N ASP A 46 11.34 -16.97 7.51
CA ASP A 46 11.35 -17.59 8.84
C ASP A 46 9.92 -17.62 9.40
N SER A 47 9.35 -18.81 9.51
CA SER A 47 7.98 -19.01 9.97
C SER A 47 7.80 -18.66 11.45
N ASP A 48 8.80 -18.97 12.28
CA ASP A 48 8.71 -18.86 13.73
C ASP A 48 8.80 -17.40 14.14
N GLN A 49 9.78 -16.67 13.59
CA GLN A 49 9.92 -15.23 13.79
C GLN A 49 8.69 -14.48 13.25
N THR A 50 8.18 -14.86 12.08
CA THR A 50 6.99 -14.24 11.49
C THR A 50 5.77 -14.45 12.38
N MET A 51 5.56 -15.66 12.89
CA MET A 51 4.44 -15.98 13.80
C MET A 51 4.53 -15.19 15.12
N GLU A 52 5.72 -15.06 15.70
CA GLU A 52 5.92 -14.28 16.92
C GLU A 52 5.57 -12.79 16.70
N MET A 53 6.04 -12.21 15.59
CA MET A 53 5.71 -10.84 15.20
C MET A 53 4.20 -10.68 14.97
N MET A 54 3.56 -11.63 14.28
CA MET A 54 2.12 -11.60 14.03
C MET A 54 1.30 -11.70 15.32
N ASP A 55 1.67 -12.57 16.25
CA ASP A 55 1.02 -12.65 17.55
C ASP A 55 1.18 -11.35 18.34
N MET A 56 2.39 -10.77 18.34
CA MET A 56 2.61 -9.46 18.96
C MET A 56 1.70 -8.41 18.34
N LEU A 57 1.65 -8.30 17.01
CA LEU A 57 0.90 -7.26 16.30
C LEU A 57 -0.63 -7.42 16.33
N LEU A 58 -1.14 -8.65 16.41
CA LEU A 58 -2.56 -8.97 16.22
C LEU A 58 -3.24 -9.61 17.43
N GLY A 59 -2.47 -10.02 18.45
CA GLY A 59 -2.96 -10.70 19.64
C GLY A 59 -3.91 -9.84 20.47
N LYS A 60 -5.07 -10.40 20.85
CA LYS A 60 -6.15 -9.68 21.57
C LYS A 60 -5.72 -9.05 22.90
N LYS A 61 -4.78 -9.67 23.62
CA LYS A 61 -4.32 -9.23 24.95
C LYS A 61 -2.91 -8.63 24.94
N ARG A 62 -2.43 -8.17 23.78
CA ARG A 62 -1.07 -7.63 23.59
C ARG A 62 -1.05 -6.14 23.21
N ALA A 63 -2.06 -5.38 23.63
CA ALA A 63 -2.20 -3.97 23.27
C ALA A 63 -1.01 -3.11 23.70
N ASP A 64 -0.44 -3.37 24.88
CA ASP A 64 0.72 -2.63 25.39
C ASP A 64 1.98 -2.97 24.60
N ASP A 65 2.25 -4.24 24.31
CA ASP A 65 3.39 -4.67 23.48
C ASP A 65 3.36 -4.01 22.10
N ARG A 66 2.19 -4.04 21.45
CA ARG A 66 1.96 -3.39 20.15
C ARG A 66 2.23 -1.91 20.18
N ARG A 67 1.77 -1.24 21.24
CA ARG A 67 1.97 0.20 21.39
C ARG A 67 3.45 0.53 21.48
N HIS A 68 4.21 -0.18 22.32
CA HIS A 68 5.66 0.02 22.44
C HIS A 68 6.36 -0.26 21.11
N TRP A 69 6.00 -1.34 20.42
CA TRP A 69 6.59 -1.68 19.13
C TRP A 69 6.34 -0.59 18.08
N LEU A 70 5.10 -0.10 17.95
CA LEU A 70 4.73 0.96 17.00
C LEU A 70 5.42 2.30 17.31
N GLN A 71 5.62 2.62 18.59
CA GLN A 71 6.35 3.83 18.99
C GLN A 71 7.82 3.78 18.62
N ASN A 72 8.44 2.59 18.71
CA ASN A 72 9.86 2.40 18.43
C ASN A 72 10.18 2.19 16.94
N ASN A 73 9.21 1.69 16.16
CA ASN A 73 9.44 1.23 14.78
C ASN A 73 8.52 1.91 13.75
N GLY A 74 7.65 2.83 14.17
CA GLY A 74 6.63 3.43 13.29
C GLY A 74 7.19 4.33 12.18
N ASP A 75 8.44 4.74 12.30
CA ASP A 75 9.18 5.58 11.35
C ASP A 75 10.02 4.77 10.34
N LEU A 76 10.07 3.45 10.45
CA LEU A 76 10.83 2.57 9.54
C LEU A 76 10.20 2.43 8.14
N ALA A 77 9.02 3.00 7.91
CA ALA A 77 8.34 2.91 6.63
C ALA A 77 8.99 3.84 5.58
N GLU A 78 9.56 3.26 4.53
CA GLU A 78 9.97 4.00 3.34
C GLU A 78 8.74 4.39 2.51
N VAL A 79 8.62 5.67 2.14
CA VAL A 79 7.52 6.23 1.35
C VAL A 79 7.87 6.31 -0.13
#